data_AF-A0A150SJ24-F1
#
_entry.id   AF-A0A150SJ24-F1
#
_cell.length_a   1.000
_cell.length_b   1.000
_cell.length_c   1.000
_cell.angle_alpha   90.00
_cell.angle_beta   90.00
_cell.angle_gamma   90.00
#
_symmetry.space_group_name_H-M   'P 1'
#
loop_
_entity.id
_entity.type
_entity.pdbx_description
1 polymer ?
#
loop_
_entity_poly.entity_id
_entity_poly.type
_entity_poly.pdbx_seq_one_letter_code
_entity_poly.pdbx_strand_id
1 'polypeptide(L)'
;MADPFICSIELSKTEGVTLVVKDEKGKITQTVAMNGTTVTITVKKGDDKTSTITQDAESFVFEVAGKETSTITQKHDQVVVKCKTFEVEAETIKVKSTKDSTLEAEGKLTVTSTKDMALSSSAKLSLSSSSEMKLDSGAALKASASGDAKLSGTNTTVEASAKLTLSGGTAADMSAGKISVSGTMKADFAAPLTTVGQDITTVKGSLVKVDGSLVKLG
;
A
#
# COMPACT_ATOMS: atom_id res chain seq x y z
N MET A 1 10.56 -43.02 37.09
CA MET A 1 10.93 -43.59 35.77
C MET A 1 10.13 -42.82 34.73
N ALA A 2 10.69 -42.54 33.55
CA ALA A 2 9.90 -41.95 32.47
C ALA A 2 8.95 -43.02 31.91
N ASP A 3 7.69 -42.65 31.69
CA ASP A 3 6.68 -43.51 31.06
C ASP A 3 7.18 -43.96 29.66
N PRO A 4 7.19 -45.28 29.32
CA PRO A 4 7.72 -45.78 28.05
C PRO A 4 6.81 -45.43 26.85
N PHE A 5 7.40 -45.34 25.66
CA PHE A 5 6.65 -45.22 24.41
C PHE A 5 6.23 -46.59 23.88
N ILE A 6 5.05 -46.65 23.25
CA ILE A 6 4.56 -47.83 22.53
C ILE A 6 4.81 -47.61 21.04
N CYS A 7 5.69 -48.43 20.45
CA CYS A 7 6.09 -48.35 19.05
C CYS A 7 5.61 -49.57 18.26
N SER A 8 5.05 -49.36 17.06
CA SER A 8 4.70 -50.43 16.13
C SER A 8 5.13 -50.10 14.70
N ILE A 9 5.62 -51.10 13.99
CA ILE A 9 5.94 -51.01 12.56
C ILE A 9 5.05 -52.00 11.83
N GLU A 10 4.35 -51.52 10.82
CA GLU A 10 3.51 -52.32 9.93
C GLU A 10 4.04 -52.25 8.50
N LEU A 11 4.23 -53.41 7.88
CA LEU A 11 4.63 -53.57 6.49
C LEU A 11 3.48 -54.22 5.72
N SER A 12 2.92 -53.50 4.77
CA SER A 12 1.84 -53.93 3.89
C SER A 12 2.28 -53.82 2.42
N LYS A 13 1.96 -54.83 1.61
CA LYS A 13 2.23 -54.78 0.16
C LYS A 13 1.33 -53.76 -0.56
N THR A 14 0.19 -53.43 0.02
CA THR A 14 -0.80 -52.52 -0.57
C THR A 14 -0.70 -51.11 0.03
N GLU A 15 -0.46 -51.00 1.33
CA GLU A 15 -0.44 -49.71 2.04
C GLU A 15 0.98 -49.18 2.31
N GLY A 16 2.01 -49.99 2.02
CA GLY A 16 3.41 -49.65 2.22
C GLY A 16 3.87 -49.83 3.67
N VAL A 17 4.66 -48.89 4.18
CA VAL A 17 5.27 -48.98 5.52
C VAL A 17 4.72 -47.90 6.43
N THR A 18 4.24 -48.30 7.61
CA THR A 18 3.74 -47.39 8.64
C THR A 18 4.48 -47.61 9.95
N LEU A 19 5.06 -46.55 10.51
CA LEU A 19 5.60 -46.49 11.86
C LEU A 19 4.63 -45.69 12.73
N VAL A 20 4.22 -46.24 13.86
CA VAL A 20 3.39 -45.55 14.85
C VAL A 20 4.10 -45.52 16.20
N VAL A 21 4.12 -44.37 16.84
CA VAL A 21 4.62 -44.17 18.20
C VAL A 21 3.52 -43.51 19.03
N LYS A 22 3.12 -44.13 20.12
CA LYS A 22 2.12 -43.61 21.07
C LYS A 22 2.77 -43.39 22.42
N ASP A 23 2.37 -42.33 23.12
CA ASP A 23 2.66 -42.26 24.56
C ASP A 23 1.84 -43.32 25.31
N GLU A 24 2.30 -43.75 26.48
CA GLU A 24 1.66 -44.82 27.27
C GLU A 24 0.18 -44.54 27.57
N LYS A 25 -0.19 -43.25 27.63
CA LYS A 25 -1.56 -42.78 27.90
C LYS A 25 -2.39 -42.57 26.64
N GLY A 26 -1.85 -42.82 25.44
CA GLY A 26 -2.51 -42.66 24.15
C GLY A 26 -2.94 -41.23 23.81
N LYS A 27 -2.47 -40.22 24.55
CA LYS A 27 -2.82 -38.81 24.36
C LYS A 27 -2.09 -38.19 23.17
N ILE A 28 -0.95 -38.75 22.79
CA ILE A 28 -0.17 -38.32 21.62
C ILE A 28 0.13 -39.53 20.75
N THR A 29 -0.23 -39.44 19.47
CA THR A 29 0.13 -40.43 18.46
C THR A 29 0.95 -39.76 17.37
N GLN A 30 2.11 -40.34 17.06
CA GLN A 30 2.96 -39.95 15.95
C GLN A 30 2.95 -41.07 14.91
N THR A 31 2.84 -40.73 13.64
CA THR A 31 2.75 -41.68 12.54
C THR A 31 3.63 -41.22 11.39
N VAL A 32 4.42 -42.13 10.83
CA VAL A 32 5.10 -41.97 9.55
C VAL A 32 4.60 -43.06 8.62
N ALA A 33 3.98 -42.68 7.50
CA ALA A 33 3.45 -43.59 6.51
C ALA A 33 4.09 -43.34 5.15
N MET A 34 4.53 -44.41 4.48
CA MET A 34 5.16 -44.41 3.16
C MET A 34 4.47 -45.45 2.28
N ASN A 35 3.61 -45.01 1.37
CA ASN A 35 2.73 -45.91 0.58
C ASN A 35 3.19 -46.12 -0.88
N GLY A 36 4.39 -45.64 -1.23
CA GLY A 36 4.96 -45.73 -2.57
C GLY A 36 4.71 -44.51 -3.46
N THR A 37 3.75 -43.65 -3.13
CA THR A 37 3.48 -42.39 -3.85
C THR A 37 3.63 -41.15 -2.96
N THR A 38 3.34 -41.29 -1.67
CA THR A 38 3.37 -40.21 -0.69
C THR A 38 4.12 -40.62 0.56
N VAL A 39 4.78 -39.65 1.19
CA VAL A 39 5.28 -39.75 2.55
C VAL A 39 4.43 -38.82 3.43
N THR A 40 3.83 -39.37 4.48
CA THR A 40 3.00 -38.62 5.42
C THR A 40 3.53 -38.75 6.83
N ILE A 41 3.76 -37.62 7.49
CA ILE A 41 4.12 -37.54 8.91
C ILE A 41 2.98 -36.86 9.64
N THR A 42 2.37 -37.54 10.60
CA THR A 42 1.25 -37.01 11.37
C THR A 42 1.56 -37.05 12.86
N VAL A 43 1.23 -35.96 13.56
CA VAL A 43 1.20 -35.90 15.02
C VAL A 43 -0.20 -35.51 15.46
N LYS A 44 -0.84 -36.33 16.28
CA LYS A 44 -2.15 -36.06 16.88
C LYS A 44 -2.02 -35.89 18.38
N LYS A 45 -2.72 -34.91 18.95
CA LYS A 45 -2.82 -34.69 20.40
C LYS A 45 -4.27 -34.45 20.80
N GLY A 46 -4.88 -35.42 21.48
CA GLY A 46 -6.33 -35.41 21.72
C GLY A 46 -7.13 -35.53 20.41
N ASP A 47 -8.38 -35.08 20.43
CA ASP A 47 -9.32 -35.29 19.31
C ASP A 47 -9.28 -34.19 18.24
N ASP A 48 -8.78 -33.00 18.58
CA ASP A 48 -8.94 -31.78 17.77
C ASP A 48 -7.63 -31.17 17.26
N LYS A 49 -6.46 -31.65 17.70
CA LYS A 49 -5.16 -31.08 17.31
C LYS A 49 -4.34 -32.06 16.51
N THR A 50 -4.06 -31.69 15.28
CA THR A 50 -3.25 -32.50 14.36
C THR A 50 -2.27 -31.62 13.61
N SER A 51 -1.03 -32.08 13.45
CA SER A 51 -0.11 -31.54 12.45
C SER A 51 0.26 -32.62 11.46
N THR A 52 0.25 -32.30 10.18
CA THR A 52 0.53 -33.23 9.09
C THR A 52 1.55 -32.61 8.13
N ILE A 53 2.56 -33.37 7.77
CA ILE A 53 3.42 -33.12 6.61
C ILE A 53 3.06 -34.18 5.58
N THR A 54 2.71 -33.77 4.37
CA THR A 54 2.50 -34.67 3.23
C THR A 54 3.42 -34.26 2.10
N GLN A 55 4.20 -35.21 1.61
CA GLN A 55 5.08 -35.03 0.47
C GLN A 55 4.71 -36.04 -0.61
N ASP A 56 4.60 -35.57 -1.85
CA ASP A 56 4.50 -36.41 -3.05
C ASP A 56 5.50 -35.90 -4.11
N ALA A 57 5.36 -36.38 -5.35
CA ALA A 57 6.26 -35.98 -6.45
C ALA A 57 6.06 -34.53 -6.91
N GLU A 58 4.92 -33.92 -6.64
CA GLU A 58 4.53 -32.59 -7.15
C GLU A 58 4.49 -31.51 -6.06
N SER A 59 4.35 -31.91 -4.80
CA SER A 59 4.07 -30.99 -3.71
C SER A 59 4.65 -31.39 -2.35
N PHE A 60 4.81 -30.35 -1.52
CA PHE A 60 5.07 -30.46 -0.10
C PHE A 60 4.04 -29.63 0.65
N VAL A 61 3.26 -30.28 1.51
CA VAL A 61 2.16 -29.66 2.26
C VAL A 61 2.43 -29.80 3.75
N PHE A 62 2.44 -28.67 4.46
CA PHE A 62 2.43 -28.61 5.91
C PHE A 62 1.08 -28.08 6.38
N GLU A 63 0.39 -28.85 7.22
CA GLU A 63 -0.91 -28.52 7.78
C GLU A 63 -0.87 -28.59 9.30
N VAL A 64 -1.44 -27.58 9.96
CA VAL A 64 -1.69 -27.59 11.41
C VAL A 64 -3.17 -27.30 11.64
N ALA A 65 -3.90 -28.32 12.07
CA ALA A 65 -5.34 -28.29 12.33
C ALA A 65 -5.64 -28.14 13.83
N GLY A 66 -6.62 -27.29 14.12
CA GLY A 66 -7.20 -27.04 15.44
C GLY A 66 -8.64 -26.54 15.27
N LYS A 67 -9.02 -25.47 15.99
CA LYS A 67 -10.26 -24.73 15.69
C LYS A 67 -10.27 -24.09 14.31
N GLU A 68 -9.09 -23.73 13.83
CA GLU A 68 -8.80 -23.20 12.50
C GLU A 68 -7.59 -23.98 11.96
N THR A 69 -7.40 -23.96 10.65
CA THR A 69 -6.29 -24.66 10.00
C THR A 69 -5.33 -23.66 9.36
N SER A 70 -4.03 -23.86 9.60
CA SER A 70 -2.97 -23.16 8.86
C SER A 70 -2.27 -24.13 7.90
N THR A 71 -1.96 -23.67 6.69
CA THR A 71 -1.30 -24.48 5.66
C THR A 71 -0.16 -23.72 5.00
N ILE A 72 0.90 -24.46 4.67
CA ILE A 72 1.94 -24.05 3.72
C ILE A 72 1.96 -25.12 2.63
N THR A 73 1.66 -24.72 1.40
CA THR A 73 1.71 -25.60 0.23
C THR A 73 2.79 -25.10 -0.71
N GLN A 74 3.78 -25.94 -0.98
CA GLN A 74 4.81 -25.71 -1.97
C GLN A 74 4.62 -26.67 -3.15
N LYS A 75 4.67 -26.12 -4.35
CA LYS A 75 4.74 -26.82 -5.63
C LYS A 75 5.99 -26.36 -6.38
N HIS A 76 6.26 -26.96 -7.53
CA HIS A 76 7.41 -26.59 -8.37
C HIS A 76 7.41 -25.11 -8.81
N ASP A 77 6.24 -24.48 -8.91
CA ASP A 77 6.03 -23.13 -9.45
C ASP A 77 5.34 -22.16 -8.48
N GLN A 78 4.98 -22.62 -7.27
CA GLN A 78 4.15 -21.84 -6.34
C GLN A 78 4.44 -22.17 -4.88
N VAL A 79 4.35 -21.15 -4.01
CA VAL A 79 4.20 -21.33 -2.57
C VAL A 79 2.96 -20.57 -2.10
N VAL A 80 2.08 -21.22 -1.35
CA VAL A 80 0.86 -20.63 -0.77
C VAL A 80 0.88 -20.81 0.74
N VAL A 81 0.67 -19.73 1.48
CA VAL A 81 0.49 -19.73 2.93
C VAL A 81 -0.94 -19.31 3.23
N LYS A 82 -1.71 -20.16 3.91
CA LYS A 82 -3.05 -19.81 4.42
C LYS A 82 -3.05 -19.92 5.93
N CYS A 83 -3.37 -18.83 6.61
CA CYS A 83 -3.43 -18.78 8.06
C CYS A 83 -4.29 -17.60 8.51
N LYS A 84 -4.63 -17.56 9.79
CA LYS A 84 -5.40 -16.46 10.39
C LYS A 84 -4.54 -15.21 10.62
N THR A 85 -3.29 -15.40 11.03
CA THR A 85 -2.32 -14.34 11.32
C THR A 85 -0.97 -14.76 10.76
N PHE A 86 -0.34 -13.88 9.99
CA PHE A 86 1.02 -14.04 9.48
C PHE A 86 1.88 -12.88 9.97
N GLU A 87 2.91 -13.18 10.74
CA GLU A 87 3.82 -12.19 11.34
C GLU A 87 5.26 -12.52 10.94
N VAL A 88 6.02 -11.49 10.56
CA VAL A 88 7.43 -11.61 10.15
C VAL A 88 8.25 -10.58 10.92
N GLU A 89 8.97 -11.04 11.93
CA GLU A 89 9.94 -10.24 12.69
C GLU A 89 11.35 -10.59 12.20
N ALA A 90 12.01 -9.64 11.55
CA ALA A 90 13.34 -9.84 10.97
C ALA A 90 14.13 -8.53 10.90
N GLU A 91 15.46 -8.62 10.92
CA GLU A 91 16.33 -7.46 10.71
C GLU A 91 16.20 -6.87 9.30
N THR A 92 15.94 -7.71 8.30
CA THR A 92 15.76 -7.29 6.91
C THR A 92 14.80 -8.22 6.19
N ILE A 93 13.84 -7.62 5.46
CA ILE A 93 12.93 -8.32 4.56
C ILE A 93 13.14 -7.74 3.16
N LYS A 94 13.44 -8.59 2.18
CA LYS A 94 13.59 -8.20 0.78
C LYS A 94 12.61 -8.98 -0.09
N VAL A 95 11.68 -8.27 -0.70
CA VAL A 95 10.72 -8.83 -1.67
C VAL A 95 11.11 -8.35 -3.06
N LYS A 96 11.41 -9.27 -3.97
CA LYS A 96 11.80 -8.96 -5.36
C LYS A 96 11.03 -9.87 -6.31
N SER A 97 10.26 -9.27 -7.21
CA SER A 97 9.63 -9.96 -8.35
C SER A 97 10.24 -9.44 -9.65
N THR A 98 10.32 -10.30 -10.67
CA THR A 98 10.68 -9.92 -12.04
C THR A 98 9.46 -9.61 -12.90
N LYS A 99 8.27 -9.91 -12.38
CA LYS A 99 6.97 -9.60 -12.95
C LYS A 99 6.18 -8.76 -11.95
N ASP A 100 4.88 -8.67 -12.16
CA ASP A 100 3.98 -7.91 -11.30
C ASP A 100 4.00 -8.43 -9.85
N SER A 101 3.64 -7.55 -8.92
CA SER A 101 3.40 -7.87 -7.51
C SER A 101 2.16 -7.12 -7.06
N THR A 102 1.26 -7.83 -6.39
CA THR A 102 0.01 -7.26 -5.87
C THR A 102 0.00 -7.37 -4.36
N LEU A 103 -0.32 -6.26 -3.69
CA LEU A 103 -0.61 -6.22 -2.26
C LEU A 103 -2.07 -5.78 -2.13
N GLU A 104 -2.93 -6.67 -1.67
CA GLU A 104 -4.37 -6.46 -1.56
C GLU A 104 -4.82 -6.74 -0.13
N ALA A 105 -5.71 -5.88 0.38
CA ALA A 105 -6.35 -6.06 1.67
C ALA A 105 -7.84 -5.72 1.51
N GLU A 106 -8.72 -6.65 1.88
CA GLU A 106 -10.17 -6.40 1.95
C GLU A 106 -10.51 -5.44 3.10
N GLY A 107 -9.66 -5.41 4.12
CA GLY A 107 -9.73 -4.47 5.23
C GLY A 107 -8.75 -3.30 5.08
N LYS A 108 -8.15 -2.88 6.20
CA LYS A 108 -7.19 -1.78 6.24
C LYS A 108 -5.77 -2.27 5.91
N LEU A 109 -5.12 -1.67 4.90
CA LEU A 109 -3.68 -1.76 4.71
C LEU A 109 -2.98 -0.57 5.41
N THR A 110 -2.07 -0.85 6.34
CA THR A 110 -1.25 0.17 7.01
C THR A 110 0.22 -0.07 6.72
N VAL A 111 0.93 0.96 6.26
CA VAL A 111 2.38 0.92 6.04
C VAL A 111 3.01 2.04 6.86
N THR A 112 3.87 1.67 7.80
CA THR A 112 4.49 2.61 8.74
C THR A 112 6.01 2.47 8.67
N SER A 113 6.71 3.59 8.54
CA SER A 113 8.17 3.69 8.72
C SER A 113 8.44 4.74 9.78
N THR A 114 9.35 4.45 10.71
CA THR A 114 9.83 5.42 11.71
C THR A 114 11.04 6.22 11.21
N LYS A 115 11.53 5.88 10.02
CA LYS A 115 12.59 6.56 9.28
C LYS A 115 12.04 6.92 7.89
N ASP A 116 12.94 7.16 6.96
CA ASP A 116 12.57 7.44 5.58
C ASP A 116 11.73 6.32 4.97
N MET A 117 10.76 6.71 4.15
CA MET A 117 10.00 5.82 3.28
C MET A 117 10.17 6.33 1.84
N ALA A 118 10.63 5.46 0.95
CA ALA A 118 10.81 5.78 -0.46
C ALA A 118 9.86 4.93 -1.30
N LEU A 119 9.02 5.59 -2.10
CA LEU A 119 8.18 4.95 -3.12
C LEU A 119 8.60 5.52 -4.47
N SER A 120 9.10 4.66 -5.36
CA SER A 120 9.65 5.08 -6.64
C SER A 120 9.15 4.19 -7.77
N SER A 121 8.92 4.78 -8.93
CA SER A 121 8.61 4.10 -10.19
C SER A 121 9.42 4.77 -11.30
N SER A 122 10.07 3.98 -12.14
CA SER A 122 10.80 4.48 -13.31
C SER A 122 9.89 4.84 -14.48
N ALA A 123 8.61 4.46 -14.40
CA ALA A 123 7.59 4.77 -15.40
C ALA A 123 6.45 5.57 -14.75
N LYS A 124 5.32 4.94 -14.48
CA LYS A 124 4.13 5.58 -13.90
C LYS A 124 3.95 5.17 -12.45
N LEU A 125 3.61 6.14 -11.61
CA LEU A 125 3.03 5.91 -10.28
C LEU A 125 1.60 6.47 -10.29
N SER A 126 0.61 5.62 -10.03
CA SER A 126 -0.81 6.03 -9.93
C SER A 126 -1.27 5.86 -8.49
N LEU A 127 -1.88 6.91 -7.93
CA LEU A 127 -2.57 6.85 -6.63
C LEU A 127 -4.01 7.30 -6.83
N SER A 128 -4.96 6.54 -6.29
CA SER A 128 -6.39 6.82 -6.39
C SER A 128 -7.10 6.45 -5.09
N SER A 129 -8.06 7.26 -4.68
CA SER A 129 -8.99 6.99 -3.58
C SER A 129 -10.40 7.28 -4.07
N SER A 130 -11.37 6.44 -3.70
CA SER A 130 -12.80 6.70 -3.95
C SER A 130 -13.40 7.70 -2.96
N SER A 131 -12.65 8.06 -1.93
CA SER A 131 -13.04 8.99 -0.88
C SER A 131 -11.92 10.01 -0.68
N GLU A 132 -11.71 10.51 0.54
CA GLU A 132 -10.64 11.44 0.83
C GLU A 132 -9.26 10.80 0.57
N MET A 133 -8.34 11.61 0.05
CA MET A 133 -6.90 11.34 0.05
C MET A 133 -6.24 12.48 0.81
N LYS A 134 -5.69 12.19 1.99
CA LYS A 134 -5.04 13.18 2.85
C LYS A 134 -3.51 13.03 2.77
N LEU A 135 -2.82 14.13 2.46
CA LEU A 135 -1.36 14.25 2.58
C LEU A 135 -1.06 15.28 3.67
N ASP A 136 -0.44 14.82 4.76
CA ASP A 136 -0.11 15.65 5.92
C ASP A 136 1.41 15.65 6.11
N SER A 137 1.98 16.84 6.28
CA SER A 137 3.41 17.03 6.51
C SER A 137 3.59 18.07 7.60
N GLY A 138 4.20 17.67 8.72
CA GLY A 138 4.58 18.60 9.79
C GLY A 138 5.69 19.58 9.41
N ALA A 139 6.36 19.34 8.28
CA ALA A 139 7.38 20.21 7.70
C ALA A 139 6.98 20.61 6.25
N ALA A 140 7.95 20.89 5.38
CA ALA A 140 7.68 21.27 4.00
C ALA A 140 7.20 20.08 3.15
N LEU A 141 6.04 20.24 2.51
CA LEU A 141 5.63 19.40 1.38
C LEU A 141 6.28 19.95 0.10
N LYS A 142 7.20 19.20 -0.51
CA LYS A 142 7.82 19.54 -1.80
C LYS A 142 7.23 18.67 -2.92
N ALA A 143 6.40 19.27 -3.76
CA ALA A 143 5.85 18.63 -4.95
C ALA A 143 6.39 19.33 -6.21
N SER A 144 7.00 18.57 -7.11
CA SER A 144 7.60 19.08 -8.34
C SER A 144 7.28 18.16 -9.51
N ALA A 145 6.92 18.75 -10.65
CA ALA A 145 6.81 18.07 -11.93
C ALA A 145 7.74 18.74 -12.94
N SER A 146 8.44 17.95 -13.77
CA SER A 146 9.26 18.47 -14.88
C SER A 146 8.43 18.79 -16.13
N GLY A 147 7.27 18.15 -16.27
CA GLY A 147 6.22 18.51 -17.22
C GLY A 147 5.05 19.17 -16.49
N ASP A 148 3.83 18.77 -16.85
CA ASP A 148 2.62 19.35 -16.28
C ASP A 148 2.36 18.90 -14.84
N ALA A 149 1.99 19.85 -13.99
CA ALA A 149 1.34 19.59 -12.71
C ALA A 149 -0.13 20.02 -12.82
N LYS A 150 -1.04 19.05 -12.99
CA LYS A 150 -2.48 19.31 -13.12
C LYS A 150 -3.21 19.09 -11.79
N LEU A 151 -3.87 20.13 -11.30
CA LEU A 151 -4.78 20.06 -10.16
C LEU A 151 -6.20 20.37 -10.65
N SER A 152 -7.09 19.40 -10.55
CA SER A 152 -8.47 19.52 -11.04
C SER A 152 -9.46 18.94 -10.05
N GLY A 153 -10.55 19.64 -9.83
CA GLY A 153 -11.70 19.22 -9.05
C GLY A 153 -12.82 20.23 -9.20
N THR A 154 -14.03 19.91 -8.74
CA THR A 154 -15.15 20.86 -8.73
C THR A 154 -14.79 22.13 -7.95
N ASN A 155 -14.04 21.96 -6.85
CA ASN A 155 -13.45 23.04 -6.07
C ASN A 155 -11.96 22.75 -5.87
N THR A 156 -11.14 23.79 -5.82
CA THR A 156 -9.73 23.70 -5.45
C THR A 156 -9.40 24.89 -4.56
N THR A 157 -8.90 24.63 -3.36
CA THR A 157 -8.55 25.64 -2.37
C THR A 157 -7.06 25.56 -2.10
N VAL A 158 -6.38 26.70 -2.16
CA VAL A 158 -4.97 26.83 -1.77
C VAL A 158 -4.89 27.90 -0.69
N GLU A 159 -4.64 27.46 0.55
CA GLU A 159 -4.52 28.35 1.70
C GLU A 159 -3.06 28.52 2.08
N ALA A 160 -2.60 29.77 2.13
CA ALA A 160 -1.29 30.13 2.64
C ALA A 160 -1.46 31.24 3.67
N SER A 161 -1.04 30.98 4.90
CA SER A 161 -1.17 31.94 6.01
C SER A 161 -0.17 33.10 5.92
N ALA A 162 1.05 32.83 5.43
CA ALA A 162 2.10 33.82 5.32
C ALA A 162 2.27 34.37 3.89
N LYS A 163 2.43 33.49 2.90
CA LYS A 163 2.72 33.88 1.52
C LYS A 163 2.30 32.80 0.54
N LEU A 164 1.57 33.20 -0.49
CA LEU A 164 1.38 32.42 -1.71
C LEU A 164 2.24 33.03 -2.82
N THR A 165 3.03 32.22 -3.52
CA THR A 165 3.84 32.66 -4.68
C THR A 165 3.51 31.81 -5.89
N LEU A 166 3.07 32.44 -6.97
CA LEU A 166 2.84 31.81 -8.27
C LEU A 166 3.77 32.48 -9.28
N SER A 167 4.65 31.70 -9.92
CA SER A 167 5.59 32.19 -10.93
C SER A 167 5.44 31.37 -12.20
N GLY A 168 5.01 32.01 -13.30
CA GLY A 168 5.00 31.44 -14.64
C GLY A 168 6.13 32.05 -15.48
N GLY A 169 6.76 31.25 -16.34
CA GLY A 169 7.82 31.73 -17.24
C GLY A 169 7.28 32.52 -18.44
N THR A 170 6.18 32.04 -19.03
CA THR A 170 5.59 32.62 -20.26
C THR A 170 4.25 33.29 -20.00
N ALA A 171 3.34 32.59 -19.33
CA ALA A 171 1.98 33.05 -19.07
C ALA A 171 1.44 32.45 -17.76
N ALA A 172 0.41 33.09 -17.23
CA ALA A 172 -0.41 32.59 -16.15
C ALA A 172 -1.87 32.90 -16.50
N ASP A 173 -2.52 31.97 -17.20
CA ASP A 173 -3.89 32.16 -17.69
C ASP A 173 -4.92 31.86 -16.60
N MET A 174 -5.86 32.78 -16.40
CA MET A 174 -6.96 32.63 -15.44
C MET A 174 -8.30 32.88 -16.13
N SER A 175 -8.97 31.80 -16.52
CA SER A 175 -10.29 31.83 -17.13
C SER A 175 -11.38 31.63 -16.07
N ALA A 176 -11.67 32.68 -15.30
CA ALA A 176 -12.71 32.66 -14.27
C ALA A 176 -13.78 33.73 -14.52
N GLY A 177 -15.04 33.43 -14.21
CA GLY A 177 -16.14 34.41 -14.33
C GLY A 177 -16.02 35.59 -13.35
N LYS A 178 -15.23 35.43 -12.28
CA LYS A 178 -14.90 36.48 -11.30
C LYS A 178 -13.57 36.19 -10.63
N ILE A 179 -12.78 37.24 -10.44
CA ILE A 179 -11.60 37.24 -9.56
C ILE A 179 -11.90 38.22 -8.44
N SER A 180 -11.80 37.76 -7.19
CA SER A 180 -12.06 38.59 -6.01
C SER A 180 -10.77 38.80 -5.23
N VAL A 181 -10.40 40.06 -5.00
CA VAL A 181 -9.27 40.44 -4.15
C VAL A 181 -9.83 41.33 -3.04
N SER A 182 -9.74 40.88 -1.80
CA SER A 182 -10.32 41.55 -0.63
C SER A 182 -9.26 41.90 0.42
N GLY A 183 -9.57 42.82 1.34
CA GLY A 183 -8.61 43.36 2.32
C GLY A 183 -7.87 44.60 1.81
N THR A 184 -6.78 44.99 2.48
CA THR A 184 -5.94 46.15 2.13
C THR A 184 -4.87 45.79 1.09
N MET A 185 -5.27 45.10 0.02
CA MET A 185 -4.35 44.48 -0.93
C MET A 185 -3.89 45.47 -2.00
N LYS A 186 -2.62 45.37 -2.41
CA LYS A 186 -2.06 46.05 -3.59
C LYS A 186 -1.98 45.05 -4.75
N ALA A 187 -2.55 45.41 -5.89
CA ALA A 187 -2.36 44.67 -7.14
C ALA A 187 -1.38 45.45 -8.02
N ASP A 188 -0.18 44.90 -8.21
CA ASP A 188 0.88 45.51 -9.01
C ASP A 188 0.96 44.86 -10.40
N PHE A 189 0.80 45.67 -11.44
CA PHE A 189 0.95 45.27 -12.84
C PHE A 189 2.17 45.98 -13.44
N ALA A 190 3.34 45.35 -13.36
CA ALA A 190 4.62 45.98 -13.71
C ALA A 190 5.07 45.76 -15.17
N ALA A 191 4.24 45.14 -16.01
CA ALA A 191 4.58 44.90 -17.41
C ALA A 191 4.58 46.22 -18.22
N PRO A 192 5.48 46.38 -19.22
CA PRO A 192 5.54 47.59 -20.05
C PRO A 192 4.22 47.94 -20.76
N LEU A 193 3.40 46.93 -21.00
CA LEU A 193 2.04 47.05 -21.52
C LEU A 193 1.13 46.14 -20.72
N THR A 194 0.07 46.71 -20.14
CA THR A 194 -0.98 45.95 -19.44
C THR A 194 -2.34 46.42 -19.96
N THR A 195 -3.19 45.47 -20.36
CA THR A 195 -4.58 45.74 -20.77
C THR A 195 -5.52 45.30 -19.66
N VAL A 196 -6.44 46.18 -19.26
CA VAL A 196 -7.42 45.90 -18.20
C VAL A 196 -8.83 46.16 -18.72
N GLY A 197 -9.63 45.09 -18.79
CA GLY A 197 -10.98 45.09 -19.35
C GLY A 197 -11.01 44.88 -20.87
N GLN A 198 -12.21 44.63 -21.41
CA GLN A 198 -12.46 44.53 -22.86
C GLN A 198 -13.52 45.54 -23.30
N ASP A 199 -14.74 45.46 -22.75
CA ASP A 199 -15.84 46.37 -23.12
C ASP A 199 -15.98 47.55 -22.14
N ILE A 200 -16.05 47.26 -20.84
CA ILE A 200 -16.24 48.26 -19.78
C ILE A 200 -15.34 47.92 -18.60
N THR A 201 -14.59 48.91 -18.11
CA THR A 201 -13.84 48.83 -16.87
C THR A 201 -14.42 49.84 -15.87
N THR A 202 -14.90 49.35 -14.72
CA THR A 202 -15.43 50.21 -13.65
C THR A 202 -14.42 50.32 -12.52
N VAL A 203 -13.97 51.54 -12.21
CA VAL A 203 -13.08 51.84 -11.09
C VAL A 203 -13.83 52.69 -10.07
N LYS A 204 -13.93 52.22 -8.82
CA LYS A 204 -14.59 52.93 -7.72
C LYS A 204 -13.65 53.04 -6.53
N GLY A 205 -13.61 54.23 -5.93
CA GLY A 205 -12.85 54.52 -4.72
C GLY A 205 -13.19 55.92 -4.21
N SER A 206 -12.90 56.19 -2.94
CA SER A 206 -13.00 57.57 -2.40
C SER A 206 -11.99 58.51 -3.06
N LEU A 207 -10.88 57.97 -3.57
CA LEU A 207 -9.88 58.65 -4.37
C LEU A 207 -9.40 57.70 -5.47
N VAL A 208 -9.42 58.16 -6.72
CA VAL A 208 -8.82 57.47 -7.86
C VAL A 208 -7.75 58.38 -8.44
N LYS A 209 -6.47 57.95 -8.38
CA LYS A 209 -5.35 58.67 -8.99
C LYS A 209 -4.90 57.95 -10.26
N VAL A 210 -4.88 58.66 -11.38
CA VAL A 210 -4.33 58.21 -12.65
C VAL A 210 -3.24 59.20 -13.04
N ASP A 211 -2.04 58.70 -13.34
CA ASP A 211 -0.85 59.53 -13.57
C ASP A 211 0.07 58.88 -14.61
N GLY A 212 0.76 59.68 -15.40
CA GLY A 212 1.60 59.23 -16.51
C GLY A 212 1.96 60.36 -17.47
N SER A 213 3.02 60.18 -18.27
CA SER A 213 3.47 61.17 -19.26
C SER A 213 2.42 61.45 -20.36
N LEU A 214 1.50 60.51 -20.59
CA LEU A 214 0.35 60.65 -21.50
C LEU A 214 -0.84 59.87 -20.93
N VAL A 215 -1.97 60.56 -20.72
CA VAL A 215 -3.24 59.96 -20.30
C VAL A 215 -4.29 60.27 -21.37
N LYS A 216 -4.85 59.24 -21.99
CA LYS A 216 -5.95 59.36 -22.95
C LYS A 216 -7.21 58.76 -22.35
N LEU A 217 -8.23 59.59 -22.16
CA LEU A 217 -9.56 59.21 -21.68
C LEU A 217 -10.54 59.42 -22.83
N GLY A 218 -11.29 58.39 -23.21
CA GLY A 218 -12.25 58.41 -24.33
C GLY A 218 -12.97 57.09 -24.45
#